data_AF-A0A154IIR3-F1
#
_entry.id   AF-A0A154IIR3-F1
#
_cell.length_a   1.000
_cell.length_b   1.000
_cell.length_c   1.000
_cell.angle_alpha   90.00
_cell.angle_beta   90.00
_cell.angle_gamma   90.00
#
_symmetry.space_group_name_H-M   'P 1'
#
loop_
_entity.id
_entity.type
_entity.pdbx_description
1 polymer ?
#
loop_
_entity_poly.entity_id
_entity_poly.type
_entity_poly.pdbx_seq_one_letter_code
_entity_poly.pdbx_strand_id
1 'polypeptide(L)' 'MHGLASSLAEIEALKGLTGMTACNIVVCPPFTPIERAVERTEGSGVVIGAQGCLNSRQPVELQ' A
#
# COMPACT_ATOMS: atom_id res chain seq x y z
N MET A 1 -13.31 -0.72 -1.28
CA MET A 1 -12.19 -1.15 -0.43
C MET A 1 -12.19 -2.67 -0.37
N HIS A 2 -11.20 -3.31 -0.97
CA HIS A 2 -10.96 -4.76 -0.83
C HIS A 2 -9.56 -4.93 -0.24
N GLY A 3 -9.33 -6.05 0.46
CA GLY A 3 -8.05 -6.33 1.10
C GLY A 3 -8.25 -6.80 2.53
N LEU A 4 -8.28 -8.11 2.72
CA LEU A 4 -8.16 -8.74 4.03
C LEU A 4 -6.68 -8.86 4.38
N ALA A 5 -6.36 -9.13 5.65
CA ALA A 5 -4.98 -9.40 6.06
C ALA A 5 -4.36 -10.56 5.25
N SER A 6 -5.16 -11.54 4.83
CA SER A 6 -4.73 -12.65 3.96
C SER A 6 -4.34 -12.19 2.55
N SER A 7 -4.99 -11.16 2.01
CA SER A 7 -4.67 -10.59 0.69
C SER A 7 -3.28 -9.95 0.64
N LEU A 8 -2.67 -9.63 1.79
CA LEU A 8 -1.30 -9.12 1.83
C LEU A 8 -0.26 -10.14 1.34
N ALA A 9 -0.60 -11.42 1.22
CA ALA A 9 0.26 -12.42 0.60
C ALA A 9 0.60 -12.09 -0.87
N GLU A 10 -0.26 -11.34 -1.56
CA GLU A 10 -0.03 -10.90 -2.95
C GLU A 10 1.17 -9.93 -3.07
N ILE A 11 1.53 -9.24 -1.97
CA ILE A 11 2.72 -8.38 -1.92
C ILE A 11 4.00 -9.19 -2.16
N GLU A 12 4.07 -10.43 -1.67
CA GLU A 12 5.26 -11.28 -1.87
C GLU A 12 5.48 -11.61 -3.35
N ALA A 13 4.40 -11.78 -4.11
CA ALA A 13 4.50 -11.98 -5.56
C ALA A 13 5.07 -10.72 -6.26
N LEU A 14 4.70 -9.53 -5.79
CA LEU A 14 5.23 -8.26 -6.33
C LEU A 14 6.70 -8.04 -5.97
N LYS A 15 7.14 -8.44 -4.77
CA LYS A 15 8.53 -8.32 -4.33
C LYS A 15 9.48 -9.05 -5.29
N GLY A 16 9.10 -10.25 -5.73
CA GLY A 16 9.86 -11.04 -6.71
C GLY A 16 10.03 -10.38 -8.08
N LEU A 17 9.24 -9.35 -8.40
CA LEU A 17 9.32 -8.60 -9.66
C LEU A 17 10.15 -7.31 -9.53
N THR A 18 10.46 -6.88 -8.30
CA THR A 18 11.22 -5.64 -8.08
C THR A 18 12.66 -5.78 -8.59
N GLY A 19 13.15 -4.77 -9.32
CA GLY A 19 14.47 -4.80 -9.98
C GLY A 19 14.48 -5.39 -11.40
N MET A 20 13.43 -6.10 -11.81
CA MET A 20 13.24 -6.57 -13.20
C MET A 20 12.39 -5.63 -14.05
N THR A 21 11.64 -4.74 -13.39
CA THR A 21 10.75 -3.78 -14.03
C THR A 21 11.43 -2.43 -14.24
N ALA A 22 11.10 -1.77 -15.35
CA ALA A 22 11.55 -0.41 -15.66
C ALA A 22 10.79 0.69 -14.87
N CYS A 23 9.76 0.31 -14.10
CA CYS A 23 8.94 1.24 -13.33
C CYS A 23 8.88 0.88 -11.84
N ASN A 24 8.55 1.87 -11.02
CA ASN A 24 8.32 1.68 -9.59
C ASN A 24 6.95 1.04 -9.35
N ILE A 25 6.87 0.17 -8.33
CA ILE A 25 5.62 -0.46 -7.91
C ILE A 25 5.18 0.19 -6.60
N VAL A 26 3.96 0.73 -6.59
CA VAL A 26 3.31 1.29 -5.40
C VAL A 26 2.02 0.53 -5.11
N VAL A 27 1.82 0.09 -3.87
CA VAL A 27 0.59 -0.57 -3.42
C VAL A 27 -0.10 0.31 -2.38
N CYS A 28 -1.37 0.62 -2.60
CA CYS A 28 -2.19 1.41 -1.68
C CYS A 28 -3.29 0.53 -1.05
N PRO A 29 -3.01 -0.21 0.03
CA PRO A 29 -4.00 -1.05 0.69
C PRO A 29 -5.05 -0.20 1.44
N PRO A 30 -6.18 -0.80 1.90
CA PRO A 30 -7.00 -0.17 2.92
C PRO A 30 -6.16 0.26 4.12
N PHE A 31 -6.61 1.29 4.85
CA PHE A 31 -5.84 1.84 5.98
C PHE A 31 -5.57 0.83 7.10
N THR A 32 -6.53 -0.04 7.42
CA THR A 32 -6.42 -0.98 8.54
C THR A 32 -5.17 -1.88 8.45
N PRO A 33 -4.84 -2.52 7.31
CA PRO A 33 -3.62 -3.30 7.18
C PRO A 33 -2.36 -2.53 6.76
N ILE A 34 -2.34 -1.19 6.76
CA ILE A 34 -1.21 -0.42 6.18
C ILE A 34 0.14 -0.72 6.85
N GLU A 35 0.16 -0.84 8.18
CA GLU A 35 1.36 -1.18 8.97
C GLU A 35 1.92 -2.55 8.55
N ARG A 36 1.07 -3.57 8.51
CA ARG A 36 1.46 -4.93 8.07
C ARG A 36 1.90 -4.97 6.61
N ALA A 37 1.37 -4.10 5.76
CA ALA A 37 1.82 -3.99 4.38
C ALA A 37 3.24 -3.41 4.32
N VAL A 38 3.55 -2.41 5.13
CA VAL A 38 4.90 -1.83 5.25
C VAL A 38 5.90 -2.90 5.70
N GLU A 39 5.61 -3.62 6.79
CA GLU A 39 6.45 -4.70 7.31
C GLU A 39 6.77 -5.75 6.23
N ARG A 40 5.76 -6.15 5.43
CA ARG A 40 5.95 -7.15 4.38
C ARG A 40 6.80 -6.65 3.21
N THR A 41 6.79 -5.35 2.94
CA THR A 41 7.61 -4.74 1.88
C THR A 41 9.05 -4.42 2.29
N GLU A 42 9.42 -4.64 3.56
CA GLU A 42 10.79 -4.38 4.01
C GLU A 42 11.85 -5.08 3.15
N GLY A 43 12.90 -4.34 2.82
CA GLY A 43 13.99 -4.81 1.97
C GLY A 43 13.62 -5.04 0.50
N SER A 44 12.41 -4.68 0.06
CA SER A 44 11.99 -4.76 -1.34
C SER A 44 11.92 -3.41 -2.04
N GLY A 45 11.77 -3.43 -3.37
CA GLY A 45 11.48 -2.22 -4.16
C GLY A 45 10.01 -1.81 -4.22
N VAL A 46 9.11 -2.48 -3.47
CA VAL A 46 7.67 -2.13 -3.43
C VAL A 46 7.46 -1.02 -2.41
N VAL A 47 6.77 0.05 -2.81
CA VAL A 47 6.43 1.18 -1.92
C VAL A 47 4.98 1.07 -1.47
N ILE A 48 4.69 1.42 -0.21
CA ILE A 48 3.34 1.46 0.33
C ILE A 48 2.81 2.90 0.40
N GLY A 49 1.60 3.12 -0.11
CA GLY A 49 0.89 4.39 -0.05
C GLY A 49 -0.47 4.28 0.64
N ALA A 50 -1.09 5.42 0.95
CA ALA A 50 -2.48 5.47 1.41
C ALA A 50 -3.45 5.57 0.22
N GLN A 51 -4.66 5.05 0.37
CA GLN A 51 -5.72 5.16 -0.65
C GLN A 51 -6.29 6.57 -0.78
N GLY A 52 -6.15 7.39 0.26
CA GLY A 52 -6.57 8.78 0.26
C GLY A 52 -6.05 9.50 1.49
N CYS A 53 -6.01 10.82 1.44
CA CYS A 53 -5.65 11.67 2.57
C CYS A 53 -6.68 12.78 2.70
N LEU A 54 -6.81 13.38 3.88
CA LEU A 54 -7.58 14.59 4.04
C LEU A 54 -6.95 15.71 3.22
N ASN A 55 -7.74 16.36 2.38
CA ASN A 55 -7.34 17.58 1.71
C ASN A 55 -7.49 18.74 2.70
N SER A 56 -6.37 19.31 3.15
CA SER A 56 -6.36 20.42 4.13
C SER A 56 -7.04 21.70 3.63
N ARG A 57 -7.39 21.78 2.34
CA ARG A 57 -8.13 22.90 1.73
C ARG A 57 -9.64 22.67 1.66
N GLN A 58 -10.14 21.49 2.03
CA GLN A 58 -11.58 21.22 2.12
C GLN A 58 -12.02 21.24 3.58
N PRO A 59 -13.17 21.86 3.91
CA PRO A 59 -13.75 21.74 5.24
C PRO A 59 -13.97 20.26 5.57
N VAL A 60 -13.52 19.83 6.75
CA VAL A 60 -13.82 18.50 7.25
C VAL A 60 -15.26 18.53 7.76
N GLU A 61 -16.20 18.04 6.96
CA GLU A 61 -17.53 17.68 7.47
C GLU A 61 -17.38 16.38 8.28
N LEU A 62 -17.31 16.53 9.62
CA LEU A 62 -17.49 15.42 10.55
C LEU A 62 -18.95 14.97 10.46
N GLN A 63 -19.21 13.98 9.63
CA GLN A 63 -20.45 13.22 9.63
C GLN A 63 -20.48 12.23 10.79
#